data_AF-A0A2N2IZK0-F1
#
_entry.id   AF-A0A2N2IZK0-F1
#
_cell.length_a   1.000
_cell.length_b   1.000
_cell.length_c   1.000
_cell.angle_alpha   90.00
_cell.angle_beta   90.00
_cell.angle_gamma   90.00
#
_symmetry.space_group_name_H-M   'P 1'
#
loop_
_entity.id
_entity.type
_entity.pdbx_description
1 polymer ?
#
loop_
_entity_poly.entity_id
_entity_poly.type
_entity_poly.pdbx_seq_one_letter_code
_entity_poly.pdbx_strand_id
1 'polypeptide(L)'
;MLLLDVPFLPDPDYVEFLAEFQPSLYSVHFSLFLKNIPDGRHRSSTVPEFGDLATALARLPGPKKYGLLNSRFHHPSLYTDKAALHTIIRALDTLLAADVLHGITIVDFYLLQALSDTSPETCSQLEAVPGVNCMLDSFAKVQACLEAIAETGFKPPTKLNLDRSLNRNLPELAGISQQCRRHYPEIKLTLLANEGCLDRCPFKLAHDAQIAFANTGLIANETRATNQELGCIRELGAQPAKLFKSPFIRPEDLQQYEGMVEVIKLCGRTLGPAFLQRVVRGYAERRYAGNLLDLMDTMEWLAKRLHVANEELPADFWNRLTSCDKNCRKCSYCRKLLDKSATPLPFQLEDLRQ
;
A
#
# COMPACT_ATOMS: atom_id res chain seq x y z
N MET A 1 -8.20 -17.83 7.92
CA MET A 1 -7.15 -16.93 8.44
C MET A 1 -6.70 -16.01 7.31
N LEU A 2 -6.72 -14.69 7.53
CA LEU A 2 -6.17 -13.72 6.57
C LEU A 2 -4.64 -13.85 6.47
N LEU A 3 -4.12 -13.74 5.26
CA LEU A 3 -2.67 -13.70 4.99
C LEU A 3 -2.22 -12.25 4.74
N LEU A 4 -0.91 -12.01 4.75
CA LEU A 4 -0.33 -10.67 4.60
C LEU A 4 0.33 -10.46 3.23
N ASP A 5 0.14 -9.26 2.66
CA ASP A 5 0.96 -8.71 1.58
C ASP A 5 1.83 -7.58 2.13
N VAL A 6 3.13 -7.82 2.26
CA VAL A 6 4.02 -6.92 3.02
C VAL A 6 5.05 -6.23 2.12
N PRO A 7 5.47 -4.99 2.42
CA PRO A 7 6.57 -4.37 1.71
C PRO A 7 7.86 -5.16 1.92
N PHE A 8 8.64 -5.32 0.86
CA PHE A 8 9.97 -5.92 0.93
C PHE A 8 11.06 -4.86 0.75
N LEU A 9 12.07 -4.95 1.61
CA LEU A 9 13.32 -4.21 1.53
C LEU A 9 14.45 -5.25 1.49
N PRO A 10 15.47 -5.08 0.64
CA PRO A 10 16.65 -5.95 0.61
C PRO A 10 17.60 -5.61 1.78
N ASP A 11 17.06 -5.60 2.99
CA ASP A 11 17.76 -5.40 4.24
C ASP A 11 17.92 -6.77 4.93
N PRO A 12 19.15 -7.24 5.24
CA PRO A 12 19.36 -8.60 5.74
C PRO A 12 18.55 -8.94 7.00
N ASP A 13 18.53 -8.03 7.99
CA ASP A 13 17.83 -8.23 9.26
C ASP A 13 16.32 -8.27 9.06
N TYR A 14 15.79 -7.44 8.15
CA TYR A 14 14.38 -7.47 7.79
C TYR A 14 14.00 -8.74 7.02
N VAL A 15 14.86 -9.23 6.13
CA VAL A 15 14.63 -10.47 5.38
C VAL A 15 14.57 -11.67 6.32
N GLU A 16 15.50 -11.75 7.29
CA GLU A 16 15.50 -12.78 8.33
C GLU A 16 14.24 -12.70 9.20
N PHE A 17 13.87 -11.49 9.63
CA PHE A 17 12.61 -11.27 10.32
C PHE A 17 11.39 -11.74 9.51
N LEU A 18 11.31 -11.43 8.21
CA LEU A 18 10.19 -11.87 7.38
C LEU A 18 10.12 -13.40 7.25
N ALA A 19 11.25 -14.10 7.29
CA ALA A 19 11.29 -15.55 7.27
C ALA A 19 10.61 -16.18 8.49
N GLU A 20 10.67 -15.53 9.67
CA GLU A 20 9.94 -15.97 10.87
C GLU A 20 8.42 -15.93 10.68
N PHE A 21 7.92 -15.00 9.86
CA PHE A 21 6.50 -14.81 9.59
C PHE A 21 6.03 -15.47 8.29
N GLN A 22 6.88 -16.24 7.61
CA GLN A 22 6.62 -16.81 6.29
C GLN A 22 5.27 -17.54 6.15
N PRO A 23 4.78 -18.32 7.14
CA PRO A 23 3.46 -18.96 7.06
C PRO A 23 2.27 -17.99 7.00
N SER A 24 2.47 -16.75 7.45
CA SER A 24 1.46 -15.69 7.45
C SER A 24 1.53 -14.82 6.18
N LEU A 25 2.55 -14.99 5.33
CA LEU A 25 2.76 -14.16 4.14
C LEU A 25 2.12 -14.81 2.90
N TYR A 26 1.22 -14.08 2.25
CA TYR A 26 0.76 -14.43 0.90
C TYR A 26 1.72 -13.90 -0.17
N SER A 27 2.13 -12.64 -0.03
CA SER A 27 3.00 -11.99 -0.99
C SER A 27 3.90 -10.93 -0.37
N VAL A 28 4.93 -10.56 -1.11
CA VAL A 28 5.72 -9.36 -0.86
C VAL A 28 5.74 -8.46 -2.08
N HIS A 29 5.91 -7.16 -1.87
CA HIS A 29 6.02 -6.18 -2.95
C HIS A 29 7.20 -5.22 -2.74
N PHE A 30 7.93 -4.93 -3.81
CA PHE A 30 9.23 -4.23 -3.72
C PHE A 30 9.43 -3.26 -4.88
N SER A 31 10.30 -2.27 -4.65
CA SER A 31 10.71 -1.38 -5.74
C SER A 31 11.64 -2.15 -6.66
N LEU A 32 11.55 -1.92 -7.97
CA LEU A 32 12.60 -2.39 -8.87
C LEU A 32 13.89 -1.56 -8.70
N PHE A 33 13.87 -0.42 -8.01
CA PHE A 33 15.05 0.46 -7.86
C PHE A 33 15.68 0.95 -9.19
N LEU A 34 14.90 0.97 -10.26
CA LEU A 34 15.32 1.45 -11.58
C LEU A 34 15.44 2.98 -11.62
N LYS A 35 16.62 3.54 -11.92
CA LYS A 35 16.92 4.99 -11.82
C LYS A 35 15.96 5.93 -12.56
N ASN A 36 15.33 5.51 -13.65
CA ASN A 36 14.46 6.40 -14.44
C ASN A 36 13.01 5.92 -14.55
N ILE A 37 12.62 4.90 -13.76
CA ILE A 37 11.27 4.35 -13.81
C ILE A 37 10.57 4.61 -12.47
N PRO A 38 9.65 5.58 -12.43
CA PRO A 38 8.91 5.95 -11.23
C PRO A 38 8.21 4.77 -10.53
N ASP A 39 8.41 4.69 -9.21
CA ASP A 39 7.59 3.88 -8.31
C ASP A 39 6.50 4.81 -7.70
N GLY A 40 5.39 4.27 -7.20
CA GLY A 40 4.34 5.03 -6.52
C GLY A 40 4.76 5.69 -5.20
N ARG A 41 6.02 5.56 -4.78
CA ARG A 41 6.62 6.28 -3.65
C ARG A 41 7.96 6.91 -4.04
N HIS A 42 8.39 7.90 -3.27
CA HIS A 42 9.70 8.51 -3.46
C HIS A 42 10.82 7.50 -3.19
N ARG A 43 11.96 7.69 -3.86
CA ARG A 43 13.11 6.81 -3.68
C ARG A 43 13.97 7.27 -2.50
N SER A 44 14.42 6.31 -1.71
CA SER A 44 15.54 6.53 -0.79
C SER A 44 16.83 6.72 -1.60
N SER A 45 17.80 7.41 -1.01
CA SER A 45 19.08 7.78 -1.64
C SER A 45 20.03 6.62 -1.91
N THR A 46 19.79 5.45 -1.31
CA THR A 46 20.58 4.22 -1.53
C THR A 46 19.79 3.21 -2.35
N VAL A 47 20.25 2.98 -3.59
CA VAL A 47 19.72 1.97 -4.50
C VAL A 47 20.68 0.77 -4.47
N PRO A 48 20.24 -0.41 -4.01
CA PRO A 48 21.04 -1.63 -4.14
C PRO A 48 21.16 -2.02 -5.62
N GLU A 49 22.24 -2.71 -5.99
CA GLU A 49 22.35 -3.29 -7.33
C GLU A 49 21.31 -4.42 -7.52
N PHE A 50 20.83 -4.62 -8.74
CA PHE A 50 19.76 -5.59 -9.03
C PHE A 50 20.09 -7.03 -8.65
N GLY A 51 21.38 -7.42 -8.72
CA GLY A 51 21.85 -8.73 -8.28
C GLY A 51 21.63 -8.98 -6.79
N ASP A 52 21.74 -7.92 -5.98
CA ASP A 52 21.49 -7.99 -4.54
C ASP A 52 19.99 -8.16 -4.25
N LEU A 53 19.12 -7.53 -5.06
CA LEU A 53 17.67 -7.68 -4.93
C LEU A 53 17.23 -9.12 -5.20
N ALA A 54 17.72 -9.74 -6.29
CA ALA A 54 17.38 -11.13 -6.61
C ALA A 54 17.83 -12.08 -5.50
N THR A 55 19.06 -11.91 -5.02
CA THR A 55 19.65 -12.69 -3.92
C THR A 55 18.85 -12.53 -2.63
N ALA A 56 18.47 -11.29 -2.27
CA ALA A 56 17.69 -11.01 -1.08
C ALA A 56 16.27 -11.62 -1.17
N LEU A 57 15.61 -11.55 -2.33
CA LEU A 57 14.30 -12.16 -2.53
C LEU A 57 14.35 -13.69 -2.48
N ALA A 58 15.43 -14.31 -2.97
CA ALA A 58 15.61 -15.77 -2.93
C ALA A 58 15.72 -16.31 -1.49
N ARG A 59 16.20 -15.48 -0.54
CA ARG A 59 16.23 -15.82 0.89
C ARG A 59 14.84 -15.89 1.55
N LEU A 60 13.78 -15.47 0.85
CA LEU A 60 12.40 -15.54 1.33
C LEU A 60 11.53 -16.45 0.42
N PRO A 61 11.69 -17.79 0.52
CA PRO A 61 10.89 -18.73 -0.26
C PRO A 61 9.44 -18.82 0.24
N GLY A 62 8.49 -19.06 -0.67
CA GLY A 62 7.07 -19.22 -0.33
C GLY A 62 6.16 -18.09 -0.80
N PRO A 63 6.27 -16.84 -0.28
CA PRO A 63 5.37 -15.78 -0.69
C PRO A 63 5.61 -15.38 -2.15
N LYS A 64 4.52 -15.03 -2.83
CA LYS A 64 4.58 -14.44 -4.18
C LYS A 64 5.32 -13.11 -4.15
N LYS A 65 5.99 -12.76 -5.23
CA LYS A 65 6.90 -11.60 -5.31
C LYS A 65 6.46 -10.68 -6.43
N TYR A 66 6.11 -9.44 -6.09
CA TYR A 66 5.59 -8.45 -7.03
C TYR A 66 6.45 -7.20 -7.12
N GLY A 67 7.01 -6.93 -8.30
CA GLY A 67 7.74 -5.68 -8.57
C GLY A 67 6.78 -4.50 -8.75
N LEU A 68 7.12 -3.32 -8.23
CA LEU A 68 6.28 -2.14 -8.36
C LEU A 68 6.60 -1.32 -9.63
N LEU A 69 5.58 -1.15 -10.47
CA LEU A 69 5.50 -0.19 -11.58
C LEU A 69 4.19 0.61 -11.45
N ASN A 70 3.90 1.01 -10.22
CA ASN A 70 2.59 1.48 -9.77
C ASN A 70 2.53 3.00 -9.56
N SER A 71 3.44 3.76 -10.21
CA SER A 71 3.31 5.21 -10.26
C SER A 71 2.00 5.58 -10.95
N ARG A 72 1.34 6.64 -10.45
CA ARG A 72 0.11 7.15 -11.08
C ARG A 72 0.36 7.72 -12.47
N PHE A 73 1.59 8.16 -12.73
CA PHE A 73 1.99 8.75 -13.98
C PHE A 73 3.44 8.37 -14.30
N HIS A 74 3.68 8.00 -15.55
CA HIS A 74 5.00 7.97 -16.14
C HIS A 74 5.05 9.02 -17.25
N HIS A 75 6.25 9.55 -17.52
CA HIS A 75 6.40 10.51 -18.60
C HIS A 75 6.01 9.85 -19.95
N PRO A 76 5.20 10.48 -20.83
CA PRO A 76 4.70 9.84 -22.04
C PRO A 76 5.77 9.29 -22.99
N SER A 77 6.97 9.88 -22.98
CA SER A 77 8.10 9.36 -23.77
C SER A 77 8.52 7.96 -23.34
N LEU A 78 8.26 7.55 -22.09
CA LEU A 78 8.59 6.21 -21.62
C LEU A 78 7.86 5.13 -22.42
N TYR A 79 6.62 5.39 -22.85
CA TYR A 79 5.80 4.39 -23.55
C TYR A 79 6.30 4.07 -24.97
N THR A 80 7.17 4.91 -25.52
CA THR A 80 7.72 4.75 -26.88
C THR A 80 9.24 4.63 -26.91
N ASP A 81 9.93 4.95 -25.82
CA ASP A 81 11.36 4.77 -25.67
C ASP A 81 11.70 3.28 -25.48
N LYS A 82 12.07 2.64 -26.60
CA LYS A 82 12.45 1.22 -26.61
C LYS A 82 13.62 0.91 -25.67
N ALA A 83 14.59 1.81 -25.52
CA ALA A 83 15.73 1.57 -24.65
C ALA A 83 15.30 1.55 -23.17
N ALA A 84 14.42 2.48 -22.78
CA ALA A 84 13.86 2.52 -21.44
C ALA A 84 12.95 1.30 -21.16
N LEU A 85 12.09 0.92 -22.10
CA LEU A 85 11.24 -0.27 -21.97
C LEU A 85 12.06 -1.55 -21.88
N HIS A 86 13.08 -1.73 -22.72
CA HIS A 86 14.00 -2.87 -22.62
C HIS A 86 14.81 -2.89 -21.32
N THR A 87 15.05 -1.72 -20.71
CA THR A 87 15.67 -1.65 -19.37
C THR A 87 14.74 -2.22 -18.30
N ILE A 88 13.43 -1.91 -18.36
CA ILE A 88 12.43 -2.53 -17.49
C ILE A 88 12.38 -4.04 -17.74
N ILE A 89 12.22 -4.47 -19.00
CA ILE A 89 12.12 -5.88 -19.37
C ILE A 89 13.33 -6.68 -18.88
N ARG A 90 14.55 -6.18 -19.09
CA ARG A 90 15.77 -6.85 -18.61
C ARG A 90 15.79 -7.03 -17.08
N ALA A 91 15.31 -6.04 -16.33
CA ALA A 91 15.20 -6.16 -14.88
C ALA A 91 14.18 -7.23 -14.48
N LEU A 92 13.05 -7.31 -15.18
CA LEU A 92 12.04 -8.36 -14.96
C LEU A 92 12.59 -9.75 -15.33
N ASP A 93 13.27 -9.89 -16.48
CA ASP A 93 13.88 -11.13 -16.93
C ASP A 93 14.95 -11.63 -15.95
N THR A 94 15.74 -10.71 -15.38
CA THR A 94 16.75 -11.05 -14.35
C THR A 94 16.09 -11.69 -13.12
N LEU A 95 14.95 -11.13 -12.67
CA LEU A 95 14.23 -11.66 -11.52
C LEU A 95 13.43 -12.94 -11.84
N LEU A 96 12.95 -13.08 -13.08
CA LEU A 96 12.34 -14.32 -13.58
C LEU A 96 13.36 -15.46 -13.67
N ALA A 97 14.56 -15.19 -14.21
CA ALA A 97 15.63 -16.17 -14.32
C ALA A 97 16.11 -16.68 -12.96
N ALA A 98 15.96 -15.87 -11.91
CA ALA A 98 16.26 -16.23 -10.53
C ALA A 98 15.05 -16.86 -9.78
N ASP A 99 13.91 -17.08 -10.44
CA ASP A 99 12.67 -17.63 -9.86
C ASP A 99 12.14 -16.82 -8.65
N VAL A 100 12.31 -15.50 -8.70
CA VAL A 100 11.94 -14.57 -7.61
C VAL A 100 10.93 -13.51 -8.05
N LEU A 101 10.25 -13.70 -9.18
CA LEU A 101 9.23 -12.76 -9.66
C LEU A 101 7.98 -13.50 -10.16
N HIS A 102 6.82 -13.07 -9.66
CA HIS A 102 5.52 -13.65 -10.03
C HIS A 102 4.69 -12.68 -10.87
N GLY A 103 4.94 -11.37 -10.74
CA GLY A 103 4.20 -10.35 -11.45
C GLY A 103 4.65 -8.94 -11.13
N ILE A 104 3.94 -7.98 -11.68
CA ILE A 104 4.13 -6.55 -11.44
C ILE A 104 2.86 -5.95 -10.84
N THR A 105 3.01 -4.90 -10.02
CA THR A 105 1.89 -4.06 -9.60
C THR A 105 1.83 -2.81 -10.47
N ILE A 106 0.68 -2.53 -11.08
CA ILE A 106 0.49 -1.42 -12.03
C ILE A 106 -0.61 -0.46 -11.59
N VAL A 107 -0.53 0.77 -12.08
CA VAL A 107 -1.60 1.78 -11.99
C VAL A 107 -1.80 2.46 -13.34
N ASP A 108 -0.71 2.64 -14.07
CA ASP A 108 -0.68 3.20 -15.40
C ASP A 108 -0.77 2.10 -16.48
N PHE A 109 -1.92 2.04 -17.14
CA PHE A 109 -2.22 1.05 -18.19
C PHE A 109 -1.52 1.34 -19.52
N TYR A 110 -1.06 2.57 -19.76
CA TYR A 110 -0.26 2.87 -20.95
C TYR A 110 1.10 2.17 -20.87
N LEU A 111 1.74 2.20 -19.70
CA LEU A 111 2.97 1.45 -19.47
C LEU A 111 2.74 -0.06 -19.58
N LEU A 112 1.62 -0.57 -19.05
CA LEU A 112 1.28 -1.99 -19.15
C LEU A 112 1.21 -2.45 -20.62
N GLN A 113 0.50 -1.72 -21.47
CA GLN A 113 0.42 -2.02 -22.90
C GLN A 113 1.79 -1.90 -23.59
N ALA A 114 2.54 -0.82 -23.31
CA ALA A 114 3.86 -0.62 -23.90
C ALA A 114 4.84 -1.76 -23.57
N LEU A 115 4.81 -2.29 -22.35
CA LEU A 115 5.60 -3.45 -21.96
C LEU A 115 5.16 -4.72 -22.67
N SER A 116 3.84 -4.94 -22.74
CA SER A 116 3.23 -6.06 -23.46
C SER A 116 3.69 -6.10 -24.92
N ASP A 117 3.66 -4.97 -25.62
CA ASP A 117 4.07 -4.88 -27.03
C ASP A 117 5.60 -5.04 -27.19
N THR A 118 6.38 -4.61 -26.19
CA THR A 118 7.84 -4.67 -26.23
C THR A 118 8.39 -6.08 -26.01
N SER A 119 7.80 -6.85 -25.10
CA SER A 119 8.20 -8.24 -24.83
C SER A 119 7.01 -9.11 -24.41
N PRO A 120 6.24 -9.64 -25.37
CA PRO A 120 5.16 -10.58 -25.08
C PRO A 120 5.66 -11.84 -24.34
N GLU A 121 6.88 -12.29 -24.65
CA GLU A 121 7.51 -13.46 -24.03
C GLU A 121 7.70 -13.26 -22.52
N THR A 122 8.31 -12.15 -22.10
CA THR A 122 8.47 -11.81 -20.68
C THR A 122 7.11 -11.60 -20.01
N CYS A 123 6.21 -10.84 -20.64
CA CYS A 123 4.92 -10.47 -20.05
C CYS A 123 4.02 -11.70 -19.84
N SER A 124 4.05 -12.69 -20.74
CA SER A 124 3.26 -13.93 -20.63
C SER A 124 3.58 -14.78 -19.40
N GLN A 125 4.73 -14.51 -18.75
CA GLN A 125 5.16 -15.19 -17.54
C GLN A 125 4.75 -14.44 -16.26
N LEU A 126 4.23 -13.21 -16.37
CA LEU A 126 4.00 -12.32 -15.24
C LEU A 126 2.52 -12.01 -15.04
N GLU A 127 2.09 -12.00 -13.78
CA GLU A 127 0.78 -11.44 -13.41
C GLU A 127 0.82 -9.90 -13.47
N ALA A 128 -0.22 -9.25 -14.01
CA ALA A 128 -0.41 -7.81 -13.87
C ALA A 128 -1.43 -7.52 -12.76
N VAL A 129 -0.95 -7.08 -11.59
CA VAL A 129 -1.79 -6.80 -10.41
C VAL A 129 -2.13 -5.31 -10.35
N PRO A 130 -3.42 -4.93 -10.39
CA PRO A 130 -3.83 -3.56 -10.11
C PRO A 130 -3.41 -3.12 -8.71
N GLY A 131 -2.70 -1.99 -8.61
CA GLY A 131 -2.34 -1.37 -7.34
C GLY A 131 -3.56 -0.75 -6.65
N VAL A 132 -3.48 -0.55 -5.34
CA VAL A 132 -4.56 0.11 -4.54
C VAL A 132 -4.96 1.47 -5.13
N ASN A 133 -4.01 2.17 -5.78
CA ASN A 133 -4.25 3.48 -6.38
C ASN A 133 -5.05 3.45 -7.72
N CYS A 134 -5.38 2.26 -8.24
CA CYS A 134 -6.43 2.10 -9.25
C CYS A 134 -7.83 2.37 -8.69
N MET A 135 -7.98 2.45 -7.36
CA MET A 135 -9.23 2.81 -6.66
C MET A 135 -10.40 1.92 -7.06
N LEU A 136 -10.18 0.59 -6.98
CA LEU A 136 -11.19 -0.43 -7.24
C LEU A 136 -12.22 -0.48 -6.09
N ASP A 137 -13.18 0.44 -6.13
CA ASP A 137 -14.25 0.63 -5.14
C ASP A 137 -15.63 0.12 -5.62
N SER A 138 -15.69 -0.55 -6.77
CA SER A 138 -16.90 -1.12 -7.36
C SER A 138 -16.56 -2.29 -8.27
N PHE A 139 -17.50 -3.23 -8.43
CA PHE A 139 -17.30 -4.38 -9.30
C PHE A 139 -17.15 -4.00 -10.77
N ALA A 140 -17.84 -2.95 -11.23
CA ALA A 140 -17.69 -2.45 -12.60
C ALA A 140 -16.25 -1.99 -12.89
N LYS A 141 -15.60 -1.31 -11.92
CA LYS A 141 -14.17 -0.96 -12.05
C LYS A 141 -13.28 -2.20 -12.04
N VAL A 142 -13.60 -3.20 -11.22
CA VAL A 142 -12.87 -4.49 -11.21
C VAL A 142 -12.95 -5.16 -12.58
N GLN A 143 -14.16 -5.31 -13.15
CA GLN A 143 -14.35 -5.88 -14.49
C GLN A 143 -13.55 -5.14 -15.55
N ALA A 144 -13.75 -3.82 -15.67
CA ALA A 144 -13.06 -3.02 -16.68
C ALA A 144 -11.54 -3.10 -16.56
N CYS A 145 -11.03 -3.17 -15.33
CA CYS A 145 -9.60 -3.30 -15.06
C CYS A 145 -9.05 -4.68 -15.47
N LEU A 146 -9.79 -5.76 -15.18
CA LEU A 146 -9.41 -7.12 -15.59
C LEU A 146 -9.51 -7.33 -17.09
N GLU A 147 -10.56 -6.79 -17.74
CA GLU A 147 -10.71 -6.79 -19.19
C GLU A 147 -9.53 -6.07 -19.85
N ALA A 148 -9.16 -4.88 -19.36
CA ALA A 148 -8.00 -4.16 -19.88
C ALA A 148 -6.67 -4.94 -19.69
N ILE A 149 -6.51 -5.72 -18.62
CA ILE A 149 -5.34 -6.60 -18.45
C ILE A 149 -5.38 -7.75 -19.46
N ALA A 150 -6.56 -8.34 -19.71
CA ALA A 150 -6.73 -9.47 -20.61
C ALA A 150 -6.41 -9.14 -22.08
N GLU A 151 -6.52 -7.88 -22.47
CA GLU A 151 -6.10 -7.38 -23.79
C GLU A 151 -4.57 -7.23 -23.94
N THR A 152 -3.80 -7.51 -22.88
CA THR A 152 -2.33 -7.46 -22.89
C THR A 152 -1.72 -8.86 -22.88
N GLY A 153 -0.41 -8.95 -23.11
CA GLY A 153 0.35 -10.20 -23.00
C GLY A 153 0.57 -10.69 -21.57
N PHE A 154 0.04 -10.02 -20.53
CA PHE A 154 0.20 -10.44 -19.14
C PHE A 154 -0.81 -11.51 -18.72
N LYS A 155 -0.44 -12.32 -17.73
CA LYS A 155 -1.37 -13.24 -17.09
C LYS A 155 -2.41 -12.48 -16.25
N PRO A 156 -3.64 -13.00 -16.14
CA PRO A 156 -4.61 -12.46 -15.21
C PRO A 156 -4.05 -12.52 -13.77
N PRO A 157 -4.35 -11.52 -12.92
CA PRO A 157 -3.84 -11.50 -11.57
C PRO A 157 -4.53 -12.54 -10.69
N THR A 158 -3.76 -13.15 -9.78
CA THR A 158 -4.32 -14.04 -8.74
C THR A 158 -4.72 -13.30 -7.46
N LYS A 159 -4.48 -11.98 -7.42
CA LYS A 159 -4.90 -11.10 -6.34
C LYS A 159 -5.39 -9.75 -6.85
N LEU A 160 -6.34 -9.15 -6.16
CA LEU A 160 -6.82 -7.80 -6.45
C LEU A 160 -6.78 -6.93 -5.20
N ASN A 161 -6.20 -5.75 -5.35
CA ASN A 161 -6.19 -4.73 -4.31
C ASN A 161 -7.44 -3.86 -4.44
N LEU A 162 -8.40 -4.03 -3.53
CA LEU A 162 -9.59 -3.19 -3.45
C LEU A 162 -9.25 -1.82 -2.84
N ASP A 163 -10.07 -0.82 -3.12
CA ASP A 163 -9.84 0.53 -2.60
C ASP A 163 -10.08 0.60 -1.08
N ARG A 164 -9.23 1.39 -0.40
CA ARG A 164 -9.31 1.59 1.05
C ARG A 164 -10.65 2.19 1.51
N SER A 165 -11.40 2.87 0.65
CA SER A 165 -12.73 3.41 1.00
C SER A 165 -13.73 2.32 1.40
N LEU A 166 -13.50 1.06 1.00
CA LEU A 166 -14.32 -0.09 1.34
C LEU A 166 -14.04 -0.63 2.75
N ASN A 167 -12.86 -0.35 3.34
CA ASN A 167 -12.44 -0.93 4.61
C ASN A 167 -13.46 -0.73 5.75
N ARG A 168 -14.22 0.37 5.75
CA ARG A 168 -15.26 0.64 6.76
C ARG A 168 -16.65 0.81 6.16
N ASN A 169 -16.85 0.34 4.93
CA ASN A 169 -18.15 0.28 4.27
C ASN A 169 -18.53 -1.19 4.02
N LEU A 170 -18.93 -1.89 5.08
CA LEU A 170 -19.15 -3.34 5.03
C LEU A 170 -20.21 -3.77 4.01
N PRO A 171 -21.34 -3.05 3.82
CA PRO A 171 -22.30 -3.40 2.78
C PRO A 171 -21.68 -3.39 1.38
N GLU A 172 -20.92 -2.36 1.03
CA GLU A 172 -20.25 -2.27 -0.29
C GLU A 172 -19.15 -3.31 -0.43
N LEU A 173 -18.32 -3.49 0.61
CA LEU A 173 -17.26 -4.51 0.63
C LEU A 173 -17.83 -5.92 0.43
N ALA A 174 -18.89 -6.27 1.15
CA ALA A 174 -19.56 -7.57 1.03
C ALA A 174 -20.16 -7.75 -0.37
N GLY A 175 -20.79 -6.71 -0.92
CA GLY A 175 -21.37 -6.75 -2.27
C GLY A 175 -20.32 -6.99 -3.35
N ILE A 176 -19.22 -6.22 -3.34
CA ILE A 176 -18.11 -6.39 -4.29
C ILE A 176 -17.46 -7.75 -4.10
N SER A 177 -17.23 -8.17 -2.86
CA SER A 177 -16.64 -9.45 -2.53
C SER A 177 -17.45 -10.63 -3.09
N GLN A 178 -18.77 -10.62 -2.91
CA GLN A 178 -19.66 -11.64 -3.46
C GLN A 178 -19.62 -11.68 -4.99
N GLN A 179 -19.63 -10.52 -5.64
CA GLN A 179 -19.55 -10.44 -7.11
C GLN A 179 -18.21 -10.95 -7.61
N CYS A 180 -17.09 -10.53 -7.01
CA CYS A 180 -15.76 -11.02 -7.35
C CYS A 180 -15.66 -12.54 -7.19
N ARG A 181 -16.14 -13.13 -6.09
CA ARG A 181 -16.09 -14.60 -5.91
C ARG A 181 -16.93 -15.37 -6.91
N ARG A 182 -18.07 -14.81 -7.30
CA ARG A 182 -18.94 -15.43 -8.31
C ARG A 182 -18.32 -15.43 -9.70
N HIS A 183 -17.66 -14.33 -10.07
CA HIS A 183 -17.15 -14.13 -11.43
C HIS A 183 -15.66 -14.50 -11.59
N TYR A 184 -14.89 -14.41 -10.52
CA TYR A 184 -13.43 -14.60 -10.48
C TYR A 184 -13.02 -15.40 -9.22
N PRO A 185 -13.49 -16.64 -9.05
CA PRO A 185 -13.32 -17.42 -7.81
C PRO A 185 -11.84 -17.68 -7.44
N GLU A 186 -10.94 -17.68 -8.42
CA GLU A 186 -9.50 -17.90 -8.22
C GLU A 186 -8.74 -16.66 -7.74
N ILE A 187 -9.37 -15.48 -7.76
CA ILE A 187 -8.72 -14.22 -7.39
C ILE A 187 -8.93 -13.93 -5.90
N LYS A 188 -7.83 -13.78 -5.17
CA LYS A 188 -7.84 -13.34 -3.78
C LYS A 188 -8.05 -11.84 -3.65
N LEU A 189 -9.02 -11.41 -2.86
CA LEU A 189 -9.26 -10.01 -2.56
C LEU A 189 -8.33 -9.53 -1.44
N THR A 190 -7.83 -8.31 -1.60
CA THR A 190 -6.86 -7.68 -0.71
C THR A 190 -7.34 -6.30 -0.26
N LEU A 191 -7.24 -5.99 1.04
CA LEU A 191 -7.47 -4.63 1.58
C LEU A 191 -6.17 -4.03 2.11
N LEU A 192 -5.97 -2.73 1.90
CA LEU A 192 -4.85 -1.98 2.48
C LEU A 192 -5.20 -1.53 3.90
N ALA A 193 -4.47 -2.01 4.91
CA ALA A 193 -4.88 -1.80 6.30
C ALA A 193 -4.27 -0.58 6.99
N ASN A 194 -2.99 -0.27 6.78
CA ASN A 194 -2.26 0.66 7.65
C ASN A 194 -1.90 2.01 6.98
N GLU A 195 -2.66 2.43 5.97
CA GLU A 195 -2.52 3.77 5.41
C GLU A 195 -3.42 4.78 6.14
N GLY A 196 -2.79 5.73 6.82
CA GLY A 196 -3.46 6.78 7.58
C GLY A 196 -3.90 7.99 6.75
N CYS A 197 -4.58 7.79 5.62
CA CYS A 197 -5.11 8.90 4.80
C CYS A 197 -6.43 9.44 5.38
N LEU A 198 -6.82 10.67 5.03
CA LEU A 198 -8.18 11.15 5.31
C LEU A 198 -9.21 10.23 4.62
N ASP A 199 -10.36 10.02 5.26
CA ASP A 199 -11.50 9.32 4.63
C ASP A 199 -11.89 10.04 3.34
N ARG A 200 -11.94 9.29 2.23
CA ARG A 200 -12.22 9.84 0.88
C ARG A 200 -11.44 11.13 0.60
N CYS A 201 -10.14 11.11 0.91
CA CYS A 201 -9.25 12.27 0.86
C CYS A 201 -9.36 13.03 -0.48
N PRO A 202 -9.79 14.31 -0.48
CA PRO A 202 -9.94 15.08 -1.72
C PRO A 202 -8.59 15.39 -2.39
N PHE A 203 -7.49 15.32 -1.62
CA PHE A 203 -6.14 15.58 -2.10
C PHE A 203 -5.49 14.35 -2.75
N LYS A 204 -6.05 13.14 -2.62
CA LYS A 204 -5.33 11.88 -2.93
C LYS A 204 -4.82 11.81 -4.36
N LEU A 205 -5.67 12.14 -5.34
CA LEU A 205 -5.31 12.05 -6.76
C LEU A 205 -4.21 13.05 -7.14
N ALA A 206 -4.38 14.31 -6.74
CA ALA A 206 -3.38 15.35 -6.99
C ALA A 206 -2.06 15.06 -6.26
N HIS A 207 -2.14 14.59 -5.01
CA HIS A 207 -0.96 14.21 -4.23
C HIS A 207 -0.19 13.05 -4.88
N ASP A 208 -0.87 11.99 -5.30
CA ASP A 208 -0.23 10.87 -6.01
C ASP A 208 0.40 11.34 -7.33
N ALA A 209 -0.25 12.26 -8.05
CA ALA A 209 0.29 12.83 -9.28
C ALA A 209 1.53 13.69 -9.02
N GLN A 210 1.56 14.49 -7.97
CA GLN A 210 2.74 15.27 -7.57
C GLN A 210 3.91 14.35 -7.20
N ILE A 211 3.67 13.26 -6.47
CA ILE A 211 4.71 12.25 -6.20
C ILE A 211 5.24 11.68 -7.52
N ALA A 212 4.35 11.29 -8.43
CA ALA A 212 4.73 10.74 -9.73
C ALA A 212 5.58 11.72 -10.56
N PHE A 213 5.19 13.00 -10.61
CA PHE A 213 5.94 14.06 -11.29
C PHE A 213 7.28 14.38 -10.63
N ALA A 214 7.36 14.38 -9.30
CA ALA A 214 8.63 14.54 -8.61
C ALA A 214 9.57 13.36 -8.92
N ASN A 215 9.02 12.15 -9.03
CA ASN A 215 9.79 10.94 -9.35
C ASN A 215 10.30 10.88 -10.81
N THR A 216 9.76 11.70 -11.72
CA THR A 216 10.36 11.87 -13.07
C THR A 216 11.52 12.87 -13.08
N GLY A 217 11.76 13.59 -11.97
CA GLY A 217 12.76 14.65 -11.89
C GLY A 217 12.33 15.98 -12.53
N LEU A 218 11.07 16.10 -12.96
CA LEU A 218 10.55 17.33 -13.57
C LEU A 218 10.28 18.45 -12.55
N ILE A 219 10.01 18.07 -11.30
CA ILE A 219 9.78 19.00 -10.18
C ILE A 219 10.52 18.53 -8.93
N ALA A 220 10.81 19.45 -8.02
CA ALA A 220 11.29 19.10 -6.69
C ALA A 220 10.20 18.36 -5.90
N ASN A 221 10.62 17.49 -4.98
CA ASN A 221 9.69 16.78 -4.11
C ASN A 221 9.24 17.69 -2.95
N GLU A 222 8.20 18.48 -3.18
CA GLU A 222 7.59 19.38 -2.18
C GLU A 222 6.24 18.86 -1.67
N THR A 223 5.95 17.58 -1.90
CA THR A 223 4.65 16.95 -1.57
C THR A 223 4.31 17.06 -0.09
N ARG A 224 5.30 16.90 0.79
CA ARG A 224 5.14 17.06 2.24
C ARG A 224 4.81 18.51 2.61
N ALA A 225 5.57 19.48 2.11
CA ALA A 225 5.36 20.90 2.39
C ALA A 225 3.98 21.36 1.89
N THR A 226 3.63 21.00 0.65
CA THR A 226 2.31 21.27 0.06
C THR A 226 1.18 20.73 0.94
N ASN A 227 1.30 19.49 1.42
CA ASN A 227 0.28 18.90 2.30
C ASN A 227 0.23 19.56 3.69
N GLN A 228 1.36 20.04 4.21
CA GLN A 228 1.43 20.78 5.47
C GLN A 228 0.80 22.17 5.38
N GLU A 229 0.98 22.85 4.26
CA GLU A 229 0.50 24.23 4.08
C GLU A 229 -0.95 24.29 3.59
N LEU A 230 -1.33 23.38 2.68
CA LEU A 230 -2.58 23.44 1.93
C LEU A 230 -3.45 22.17 2.04
N GLY A 231 -2.84 21.03 2.37
CA GLY A 231 -3.47 19.71 2.19
C GLY A 231 -3.84 18.97 3.48
N CYS A 232 -3.74 17.64 3.40
CA CYS A 232 -4.27 16.73 4.43
C CYS A 232 -3.55 16.83 5.78
N ILE A 233 -2.26 17.18 5.79
CA ILE A 233 -1.49 17.34 7.04
C ILE A 233 -1.98 18.57 7.80
N ARG A 234 -2.24 19.69 7.10
CA ARG A 234 -2.89 20.88 7.70
C ARG A 234 -4.22 20.51 8.35
N GLU A 235 -5.07 19.81 7.60
CA GLU A 235 -6.41 19.46 8.03
C GLU A 235 -6.40 18.54 9.26
N LEU A 236 -5.57 17.50 9.23
CA LEU A 236 -5.44 16.56 10.34
C LEU A 236 -4.76 17.20 11.55
N GLY A 237 -3.79 18.11 11.33
CA GLY A 237 -3.14 18.88 12.39
C GLY A 237 -4.11 19.82 13.12
N ALA A 238 -5.03 20.47 12.38
CA ALA A 238 -6.07 21.31 12.97
C ALA A 238 -7.18 20.50 13.67
N GLN A 239 -7.45 19.28 13.20
CA GLN A 239 -8.53 18.42 13.71
C GLN A 239 -8.06 16.97 13.86
N PRO A 240 -7.21 16.66 14.86
CA PRO A 240 -6.60 15.34 15.03
C PRO A 240 -7.62 14.21 15.20
N ALA A 241 -8.82 14.50 15.73
CA ALA A 241 -9.92 13.54 15.83
C ALA A 241 -10.36 12.96 14.48
N LYS A 242 -10.01 13.61 13.34
CA LYS A 242 -10.23 13.05 12.00
C LYS A 242 -9.41 11.79 11.74
N LEU A 243 -8.37 11.50 12.53
CA LEU A 243 -7.59 10.27 12.40
C LEU A 243 -8.51 9.05 12.51
N PHE A 244 -9.49 9.06 13.41
CA PHE A 244 -10.43 7.94 13.58
C PHE A 244 -11.40 7.78 12.42
N LYS A 245 -11.46 8.72 11.47
CA LYS A 245 -12.23 8.57 10.23
C LYS A 245 -11.43 7.87 9.15
N SER A 246 -10.10 7.96 9.20
CA SER A 246 -9.20 7.28 8.27
C SER A 246 -9.58 5.81 8.18
N PRO A 247 -9.69 5.24 6.97
CA PRO A 247 -10.22 3.90 6.79
C PRO A 247 -9.20 2.80 7.11
N PHE A 248 -8.25 3.04 8.02
CA PHE A 248 -7.33 1.99 8.46
C PHE A 248 -8.08 0.84 9.14
N ILE A 249 -7.49 -0.34 9.11
CA ILE A 249 -7.95 -1.55 9.81
C ILE A 249 -6.92 -1.83 10.90
N ARG A 250 -7.33 -2.02 12.17
CA ARG A 250 -6.36 -2.37 13.21
C ARG A 250 -6.03 -3.87 13.17
N PRO A 251 -4.87 -4.30 13.68
CA PRO A 251 -4.57 -5.72 13.86
C PRO A 251 -5.67 -6.51 14.58
N GLU A 252 -6.29 -5.91 15.60
CA GLU A 252 -7.34 -6.53 16.41
C GLU A 252 -8.65 -6.72 15.63
N ASP A 253 -8.88 -5.89 14.61
CA ASP A 253 -10.13 -5.87 13.84
C ASP A 253 -10.08 -6.85 12.65
N LEU A 254 -8.94 -7.51 12.39
CA LEU A 254 -8.73 -8.37 11.22
C LEU A 254 -9.75 -9.50 11.08
N GLN A 255 -10.17 -10.11 12.19
CA GLN A 255 -11.14 -11.20 12.18
C GLN A 255 -12.46 -10.79 11.52
N GLN A 256 -12.83 -9.51 11.62
CA GLN A 256 -14.08 -9.00 11.07
C GLN A 256 -14.11 -8.98 9.53
N TYR A 257 -12.96 -9.17 8.88
CA TYR A 257 -12.82 -9.18 7.43
C TYR A 257 -12.70 -10.60 6.85
N GLU A 258 -12.61 -11.62 7.71
CA GLU A 258 -12.60 -13.02 7.28
C GLU A 258 -13.91 -13.35 6.55
N GLY A 259 -13.80 -14.03 5.41
CA GLY A 259 -14.95 -14.32 4.57
C GLY A 259 -15.39 -13.14 3.67
N MET A 260 -14.78 -11.96 3.77
CA MET A 260 -14.93 -10.88 2.77
C MET A 260 -13.67 -10.70 1.91
N VAL A 261 -12.50 -10.92 2.49
CA VAL A 261 -11.22 -10.91 1.77
C VAL A 261 -10.30 -12.00 2.29
N GLU A 262 -9.20 -12.24 1.58
CA GLU A 262 -8.23 -13.29 1.90
C GLU A 262 -6.87 -12.72 2.33
N VAL A 263 -6.57 -11.49 1.94
CA VAL A 263 -5.24 -10.88 2.14
C VAL A 263 -5.36 -9.46 2.71
N ILE A 264 -4.45 -9.12 3.62
CA ILE A 264 -4.27 -7.77 4.14
C ILE A 264 -2.94 -7.22 3.65
N LYS A 265 -3.01 -6.15 2.87
CA LYS A 265 -1.84 -5.41 2.40
C LYS A 265 -1.39 -4.40 3.45
N LEU A 266 -0.09 -4.39 3.69
CA LEU A 266 0.59 -3.39 4.51
C LEU A 266 1.42 -2.45 3.62
N CYS A 267 1.61 -1.21 4.05
CA CYS A 267 2.42 -0.18 3.40
C CYS A 267 3.36 0.50 4.41
N GLY A 268 4.08 1.55 3.97
CA GLY A 268 5.12 2.20 4.77
C GLY A 268 6.55 1.82 4.42
N ARG A 269 6.80 1.31 3.20
CA ARG A 269 8.15 0.93 2.73
C ARG A 269 9.19 2.04 2.92
N THR A 270 8.79 3.31 2.81
CA THR A 270 9.68 4.47 2.95
C THR A 270 10.03 4.81 4.40
N LEU A 271 9.43 4.15 5.38
CA LEU A 271 9.69 4.37 6.82
C LEU A 271 10.75 3.41 7.39
N GLY A 272 11.30 2.53 6.55
CA GLY A 272 12.43 1.68 6.88
C GLY A 272 12.10 0.38 7.64
N PRO A 273 13.12 -0.49 7.84
CA PRO A 273 12.96 -1.82 8.42
C PRO A 273 12.27 -1.84 9.80
N ALA A 274 12.67 -0.95 10.72
CA ALA A 274 12.13 -0.95 12.08
C ALA A 274 10.62 -0.67 12.13
N PHE A 275 10.13 0.23 11.26
CA PHE A 275 8.69 0.45 11.10
C PHE A 275 8.01 -0.80 10.54
N LEU A 276 8.56 -1.38 9.47
CA LEU A 276 7.97 -2.55 8.84
C LEU A 276 7.91 -3.76 9.77
N GLN A 277 8.97 -4.03 10.54
CA GLN A 277 9.00 -5.11 11.54
C GLN A 277 7.87 -4.94 12.57
N ARG A 278 7.68 -3.72 13.09
CA ARG A 278 6.61 -3.40 14.03
C ARG A 278 5.23 -3.68 13.44
N VAL A 279 4.97 -3.20 12.23
CA VAL A 279 3.67 -3.38 11.57
C VAL A 279 3.43 -4.85 11.25
N VAL A 280 4.39 -5.53 10.61
CA VAL A 280 4.25 -6.95 10.24
C VAL A 280 3.98 -7.80 11.48
N ARG A 281 4.74 -7.60 12.56
CA ARG A 281 4.53 -8.29 13.84
C ARG A 281 3.13 -8.04 14.39
N GLY A 282 2.71 -6.78 14.49
CA GLY A 282 1.40 -6.42 15.02
C GLY A 282 0.26 -7.11 14.26
N TYR A 283 0.29 -7.10 12.94
CA TYR A 283 -0.75 -7.72 12.10
C TYR A 283 -0.69 -9.25 12.10
N ALA A 284 0.51 -9.85 12.13
CA ALA A 284 0.67 -11.30 12.23
C ALA A 284 0.17 -11.83 13.59
N GLU A 285 0.44 -11.11 14.67
CA GLU A 285 0.00 -11.43 16.03
C GLU A 285 -1.45 -10.96 16.32
N ARG A 286 -2.08 -10.25 15.36
CA ARG A 286 -3.43 -9.67 15.47
C ARG A 286 -3.63 -8.77 16.70
N ARG A 287 -2.54 -8.15 17.16
CA ARG A 287 -2.54 -7.33 18.37
C ARG A 287 -1.36 -6.36 18.34
N TYR A 288 -1.59 -5.15 18.82
CA TYR A 288 -0.55 -4.16 19.04
C TYR A 288 -0.83 -3.37 20.31
N ALA A 289 0.13 -3.34 21.24
CA ALA A 289 0.06 -2.51 22.44
C ALA A 289 1.00 -1.30 22.25
N GLY A 290 0.49 -0.09 22.50
CA GLY A 290 1.22 1.17 22.34
C GLY A 290 0.50 2.18 21.45
N ASN A 291 1.27 3.09 20.85
CA ASN A 291 0.71 4.19 20.05
C ASN A 291 0.18 3.66 18.72
N LEU A 292 -1.14 3.70 18.50
CA LEU A 292 -1.78 3.31 17.24
C LEU A 292 -1.12 3.96 16.01
N LEU A 293 -0.66 5.21 16.15
CA LEU A 293 -0.07 5.96 15.05
C LEU A 293 1.29 5.40 14.59
N ASP A 294 1.97 4.61 15.42
CA ASP A 294 3.21 3.93 15.05
C ASP A 294 2.99 2.82 14.01
N LEU A 295 1.74 2.43 13.76
CA LEU A 295 1.39 1.49 12.70
C LEU A 295 1.09 2.18 11.36
N MET A 296 0.91 3.50 11.34
CA MET A 296 0.31 4.23 10.21
C MET A 296 1.36 4.89 9.31
N ASP A 297 1.44 4.45 8.05
CA ASP A 297 2.44 4.94 7.07
C ASP A 297 2.40 6.46 6.88
N THR A 298 1.21 7.06 6.74
CA THR A 298 1.06 8.48 6.41
C THR A 298 0.81 9.39 7.62
N MET A 299 0.91 8.86 8.84
CA MET A 299 0.73 9.62 10.09
C MET A 299 1.96 9.61 11.01
N GLU A 300 3.14 9.22 10.50
CA GLU A 300 4.41 9.23 11.24
C GLU A 300 4.70 10.59 11.91
N TRP A 301 4.44 11.70 11.22
CA TRP A 301 4.59 13.05 11.78
C TRP A 301 3.66 13.33 12.97
N LEU A 302 2.48 12.70 13.02
CA LEU A 302 1.53 12.83 14.12
C LEU A 302 1.89 11.89 15.27
N ALA A 303 2.45 10.71 14.97
CA ALA A 303 2.97 9.78 15.97
C ALA A 303 4.05 10.43 16.85
N LYS A 304 4.83 11.37 16.31
CA LYS A 304 5.82 12.19 17.06
C LYS A 304 5.20 13.23 18.01
N ARG A 305 3.90 13.48 17.92
CA ARG A 305 3.21 14.56 18.65
C ARG A 305 2.06 14.06 19.52
N LEU A 306 1.54 12.88 19.22
CA LEU A 306 0.34 12.35 19.84
C LEU A 306 0.53 10.85 20.06
N HIS A 307 0.28 10.42 21.29
CA HIS A 307 0.17 9.01 21.65
C HIS A 307 -1.30 8.63 21.72
N VAL A 308 -1.78 7.81 20.80
CA VAL A 308 -3.12 7.23 20.83
C VAL A 308 -3.01 5.81 21.37
N ALA A 309 -3.38 5.59 22.64
CA ALA A 309 -3.24 4.29 23.29
C ALA A 309 -4.19 3.27 22.63
N ASN A 310 -3.62 2.33 21.86
CA ASN A 310 -4.41 1.38 21.07
C ASN A 310 -5.25 0.46 21.95
N GLU A 311 -4.68 0.02 23.07
CA GLU A 311 -5.30 -0.82 24.08
C GLU A 311 -6.46 -0.15 24.84
N GLU A 312 -6.52 1.17 24.86
CA GLU A 312 -7.60 1.94 25.51
C GLU A 312 -8.78 2.23 24.57
N LEU A 313 -8.67 1.86 23.29
CA LEU A 313 -9.77 2.02 22.36
C LEU A 313 -10.93 1.09 22.75
N PRO A 314 -12.19 1.58 22.74
CA PRO A 314 -13.35 0.80 23.15
C PRO A 314 -13.48 -0.53 22.40
N ALA A 315 -13.99 -1.56 23.07
CA ALA A 315 -14.24 -2.87 22.45
C ALA A 315 -15.21 -2.79 21.26
N ASP A 316 -16.12 -1.81 21.23
CA ASP A 316 -17.04 -1.53 20.13
C ASP A 316 -16.47 -0.57 19.07
N PHE A 317 -15.18 -0.23 19.12
CA PHE A 317 -14.53 0.73 18.21
C PHE A 317 -14.81 0.41 16.74
N TRP A 318 -14.59 -0.84 16.33
CA TRP A 318 -14.84 -1.27 14.96
C TRP A 318 -16.33 -1.16 14.60
N ASN A 319 -17.20 -1.75 15.42
CA ASN A 319 -18.67 -1.72 15.21
C ASN A 319 -19.17 -0.28 15.03
N ARG A 320 -18.71 0.63 15.89
CA ARG A 320 -19.13 2.03 15.88
C ARG A 320 -18.69 2.77 14.63
N LEU A 321 -17.50 2.49 14.12
CA LEU A 321 -16.93 3.19 12.96
C LEU A 321 -17.38 2.60 11.63
N THR A 322 -17.76 1.31 11.59
CA THR A 322 -18.36 0.67 10.40
C THR A 322 -19.86 0.90 10.29
N SER A 323 -20.56 1.19 11.40
CA SER A 323 -21.98 1.56 11.40
C SER A 323 -22.23 3.08 11.35
N CYS A 324 -21.18 3.88 11.19
CA CYS A 324 -21.25 5.33 11.23
C CYS A 324 -21.90 5.90 9.95
N ASP A 325 -22.94 6.72 10.11
CA ASP A 325 -23.60 7.44 8.99
C ASP A 325 -22.75 8.62 8.45
N LYS A 326 -21.61 8.88 9.08
CA LYS A 326 -20.67 9.96 8.79
C LYS A 326 -21.27 11.38 8.88
N ASN A 327 -22.43 11.56 9.52
CA ASN A 327 -23.03 12.87 9.79
C ASN A 327 -22.34 13.59 10.96
N CYS A 328 -21.09 13.97 10.73
CA CYS A 328 -20.21 14.51 11.77
C CYS A 328 -20.66 15.87 12.31
N ARG A 329 -21.54 16.61 11.61
CA ARG A 329 -22.04 17.92 12.06
C ARG A 329 -22.80 17.83 13.38
N LYS A 330 -23.44 16.69 13.66
CA LYS A 330 -24.22 16.44 14.88
C LYS A 330 -23.56 15.41 15.81
N CYS A 331 -22.37 14.91 15.46
CA CYS A 331 -21.71 13.81 16.17
C CYS A 331 -20.34 14.26 16.71
N SER A 332 -20.11 14.06 18.01
CA SER A 332 -18.85 14.38 18.70
C SER A 332 -18.04 13.13 19.07
N TYR A 333 -18.41 11.94 18.57
CA TYR A 333 -17.81 10.67 18.97
C TYR A 333 -16.28 10.65 18.81
N CYS A 334 -15.75 10.92 17.61
CA CYS A 334 -14.29 10.88 17.37
C CYS A 334 -13.53 11.90 18.23
N ARG A 335 -14.13 13.06 18.53
CA ARG A 335 -13.53 14.07 19.41
C ARG A 335 -13.43 13.53 20.83
N LYS A 336 -14.54 13.03 21.38
CA LYS A 336 -14.59 12.43 22.72
C LYS A 336 -13.68 11.20 22.85
N LEU A 337 -13.56 10.42 21.78
CA LEU A 337 -12.66 9.28 21.73
C LEU A 337 -11.21 9.75 21.82
N LEU A 338 -10.83 10.76 21.02
CA LEU A 338 -9.50 11.36 21.08
C LEU A 338 -9.17 11.88 22.48
N ASP A 339 -10.08 12.63 23.10
CA ASP A 339 -9.87 13.22 24.42
C ASP A 339 -9.67 12.15 25.51
N LYS A 340 -10.18 10.93 25.30
CA LYS A 340 -10.09 9.81 26.24
C LYS A 340 -8.86 8.93 26.03
N SER A 341 -8.48 8.70 24.77
CA SER A 341 -7.49 7.68 24.41
C SER A 341 -6.19 8.27 23.86
N ALA A 342 -6.04 9.60 23.83
CA ALA A 342 -4.87 10.26 23.27
C ALA A 342 -4.22 11.24 24.23
N THR A 343 -2.89 11.14 24.36
CA THR A 343 -2.08 12.04 25.16
C THR A 343 -1.08 12.78 24.27
N PRO A 344 -0.96 14.12 24.36
CA PRO A 344 0.09 14.86 23.67
C PRO A 344 1.48 14.42 24.11
N LEU A 345 2.38 14.24 23.16
CA LEU A 345 3.78 13.95 23.47
C LEU A 345 4.57 15.24 23.68
N PRO A 346 5.58 15.24 24.57
CA PRO A 346 6.46 16.38 24.72
C PRO A 346 7.18 16.65 23.39
N PHE A 347 7.37 17.93 23.08
CA PHE A 347 8.16 18.31 21.92
C PHE A 347 9.59 17.78 22.08
N GLN A 348 10.05 16.98 21.12
CA GLN A 348 11.43 16.50 21.05
C GLN A 348 12.11 17.16 19.84
N LEU A 349 13.27 17.77 20.08
CA LEU A 349 14.16 18.19 19.00
C LEU A 349 14.76 16.93 18.38
N GLU A 350 14.58 16.77 17.07
CA GLU A 350 15.17 15.67 16.33
C GLU A 350 16.71 15.86 16.33
N ASP A 351 17.45 14.88 16.85
CA ASP A 351 18.90 14.92 16.87
C ASP A 351 19.42 14.59 15.46
N LEU A 352 19.69 15.63 14.67
CA LEU A 352 20.16 15.52 13.28
C LEU A 352 21.66 15.19 13.17
N ARG A 353 22.32 14.76 14.25
CA ARG A 353 23.75 14.41 14.26
C ARG A 353 24.03 12.93 13.96
N GLN A 354 23.03 12.14 13.54
CA GLN A 354 23.17 10.72 13.22
C GLN A 354 23.48 10.47 11.74
#